data_AF-A0AB39R7S4-F1
#
_entry.id   AF-A0AB39R7S4-F1
#
_cell.length_a   1.000
_cell.length_b   1.000
_cell.length_c   1.000
_cell.angle_alpha   90.00
_cell.angle_beta   90.00
_cell.angle_gamma   90.00
#
_symmetry.space_group_name_H-M   'P 1'
#
loop_
_entity.id
_entity.type
_entity.pdbx_description
1 polymer ?
#
loop_
_entity_poly.entity_id
_entity_poly.type
_entity_poly.pdbx_seq_one_letter_code
_entity_poly.pdbx_strand_id
1 'polypeptide(L)'
;MRRSWERRQVTGTAVELEAVDGSNDVLSFVAPSAISSWTFDVMDFARQAVSRGLAQNNRYLTSVQAGFEPWQNGTGLAVTSFSSTVNKGSSGDPGGPGGSAACKVAYTTNVWQGGFTADVTVTNTSSTPVSGWKLAFTLPTGQQITSDWNANVSPSSGAVTASNVGYNEQITAGGQASFGFQGTYGGTFAKPSGFSLNGTACTTA
;
A
#
# COMPACT_ATOMS: atom_id res chain seq x y z
N MET A 1 12.38 15.24 -31.11
CA MET A 1 13.10 16.51 -30.87
C MET A 1 13.32 16.64 -29.37
N ARG A 2 14.58 16.84 -28.95
CA ARG A 2 15.00 17.03 -27.55
C ARG A 2 14.79 18.50 -27.12
N ARG A 3 14.73 18.71 -25.80
CA ARG A 3 14.80 19.97 -25.00
C ARG A 3 13.43 20.37 -24.44
N SER A 4 13.30 20.77 -23.18
CA SER A 4 14.21 21.62 -22.40
C SER A 4 14.22 21.24 -20.91
N TRP A 5 15.39 20.82 -20.42
CA TRP A 5 15.67 20.72 -18.99
C TRP A 5 15.97 22.12 -18.47
N GLU A 6 15.15 22.66 -17.58
CA GLU A 6 15.55 23.85 -16.80
C GLU A 6 16.53 23.38 -15.71
N ARG A 7 17.77 23.21 -16.16
CA ARG A 7 18.95 22.87 -15.37
C ARG A 7 19.16 23.91 -14.27
N ARG A 8 18.87 23.55 -13.02
CA ARG A 8 19.66 24.06 -11.89
C ARG A 8 20.71 23.01 -11.55
N GLN A 9 21.97 23.37 -11.76
CA GLN A 9 23.13 22.52 -11.47
C GLN A 9 23.15 22.16 -9.98
N VAL A 10 23.32 20.88 -9.64
CA VAL A 10 23.54 20.50 -8.25
C VAL A 10 24.62 19.43 -8.10
N THR A 11 25.60 19.72 -7.26
CA THR A 11 26.60 18.77 -6.74
C THR A 11 26.02 17.99 -5.56
N GLY A 12 25.59 16.74 -5.76
CA GLY A 12 25.20 15.83 -4.67
C GLY A 12 24.16 14.78 -5.04
N THR A 13 23.89 13.86 -4.11
CA THR A 13 22.82 12.86 -4.20
C THR A 13 21.45 13.56 -4.22
N ALA A 14 20.64 13.30 -5.25
CA ALA A 14 19.28 13.83 -5.38
C ALA A 14 18.25 12.71 -5.19
N VAL A 15 17.06 13.06 -4.68
CA VAL A 15 15.88 12.18 -4.68
C VAL A 15 14.87 12.75 -5.66
N GLU A 16 14.53 11.97 -6.67
CA GLU A 16 13.63 12.36 -7.75
C GLU A 16 12.27 11.68 -7.57
N LEU A 17 11.20 12.46 -7.69
CA LEU A 17 9.82 12.00 -7.62
C LEU A 17 9.14 12.42 -8.93
N GLU A 18 8.92 11.47 -9.82
CA GLU A 18 8.39 11.75 -11.15
C GLU A 18 6.86 11.68 -11.16
N ALA A 19 6.20 12.68 -11.76
CA ALA A 19 4.77 12.68 -12.03
C ALA A 19 4.53 12.91 -13.52
N VAL A 20 4.38 11.84 -14.31
CA VAL A 20 4.32 11.94 -15.79
C VAL A 20 2.94 12.38 -16.26
N ASP A 21 2.76 13.66 -16.59
CA ASP A 21 1.48 14.27 -16.99
C ASP A 21 1.14 14.18 -18.49
N GLY A 22 1.87 13.36 -19.24
CA GLY A 22 1.77 13.33 -20.70
C GLY A 22 2.47 14.51 -21.38
N SER A 23 2.89 15.54 -20.62
CA SER A 23 3.71 16.67 -21.07
C SER A 23 5.21 16.48 -20.76
N ASN A 24 5.56 15.47 -19.97
CA ASN A 24 6.93 15.16 -19.49
C ASN A 24 7.50 16.19 -18.49
N ASP A 25 6.64 16.90 -17.77
CA ASP A 25 7.10 17.81 -16.72
C ASP A 25 7.55 17.03 -15.47
N VAL A 26 8.72 17.38 -14.93
CA VAL A 26 9.36 16.71 -13.80
C VAL A 26 9.50 17.69 -12.63
N LEU A 27 9.10 17.26 -11.43
CA LEU A 27 9.31 18.00 -10.19
C LEU A 27 10.28 17.24 -9.29
N SER A 28 11.51 17.73 -9.17
CA SER A 28 12.54 17.11 -8.33
C SER A 28 12.80 17.96 -7.09
N PHE A 29 12.97 17.32 -5.94
CA PHE A 29 13.53 17.98 -4.77
C PHE A 29 15.03 17.70 -4.71
N VAL A 30 15.81 18.77 -4.72
CA VAL A 30 17.27 18.64 -4.75
C VAL A 30 17.89 19.31 -3.54
N ALA A 31 18.71 18.56 -2.82
CA ALA A 31 19.45 19.08 -1.68
C ALA A 31 20.58 20.01 -2.17
N PRO A 32 20.80 21.19 -1.56
CA PRO A 32 21.82 22.13 -2.00
C PRO A 32 23.27 21.67 -1.73
N SER A 33 23.43 20.56 -1.00
CA SER A 33 24.72 19.95 -0.65
C SER A 33 24.54 18.44 -0.49
N ALA A 34 25.65 17.68 -0.44
CA ALA A 34 25.61 16.25 -0.19
C ALA A 34 24.95 15.92 1.17
N ILE A 35 24.04 14.95 1.16
CA ILE A 35 23.34 14.45 2.34
C ILE A 35 23.46 12.94 2.43
N SER A 36 23.62 12.40 3.64
CA SER A 36 23.70 10.96 3.90
C SER A 36 22.35 10.31 4.21
N SER A 37 21.35 11.12 4.57
CA SER A 37 19.98 10.69 4.83
C SER A 37 19.02 11.87 4.64
N TRP A 38 17.76 11.56 4.31
CA TRP A 38 16.71 12.56 4.20
C TRP A 38 15.37 11.97 4.65
N THR A 39 14.60 12.77 5.40
CA THR A 39 13.23 12.43 5.82
C THR A 39 12.33 13.58 5.43
N PHE A 40 11.24 13.29 4.72
CA PHE A 40 10.23 14.26 4.34
C PHE A 40 8.85 13.60 4.28
N ASP A 41 7.79 14.40 4.39
CA ASP A 41 6.43 13.94 4.17
C ASP A 41 6.16 13.86 2.65
N VAL A 42 5.90 12.65 2.15
CA VAL A 42 5.57 12.40 0.73
C VAL A 42 4.30 13.18 0.31
N MET A 43 3.39 13.45 1.24
CA MET A 43 2.18 14.23 0.96
C MET A 43 2.44 15.73 0.88
N ASP A 44 3.49 16.26 1.51
CA ASP A 44 3.93 17.65 1.28
C ASP A 44 4.39 17.84 -0.18
N PHE A 45 5.16 16.87 -0.71
CA PHE A 45 5.55 16.86 -2.12
C PHE A 45 4.34 16.86 -3.05
N ALA A 46 3.41 15.92 -2.84
CA ALA A 46 2.22 15.78 -3.67
C ALA A 46 1.35 17.04 -3.65
N ARG A 47 1.11 17.63 -2.47
CA ARG A 47 0.36 18.88 -2.33
C ARG A 47 1.04 20.04 -3.07
N GLN A 48 2.36 20.14 -3.00
CA GLN A 48 3.09 21.18 -3.70
C GLN A 48 3.03 21.01 -5.22
N ALA A 49 3.16 19.78 -5.72
CA ALA A 49 3.01 19.48 -7.15
C ALA A 49 1.63 19.87 -7.68
N VAL A 50 0.57 19.56 -6.92
CA VAL A 50 -0.81 19.97 -7.24
C VAL A 50 -0.99 21.48 -7.21
N SER A 51 -0.46 22.16 -6.18
CA SER A 51 -0.56 23.62 -6.06
C SER A 51 0.10 24.37 -7.22
N ARG A 52 1.12 23.76 -7.84
CA ARG A 52 1.85 24.30 -8.99
C ARG A 52 1.25 23.87 -10.33
N GLY A 53 0.15 23.11 -10.33
CA GLY A 53 -0.49 22.58 -11.53
C GLY A 53 0.29 21.48 -12.25
N LEU A 54 1.34 20.93 -11.63
CA LEU A 54 2.21 19.90 -12.20
C LEU A 54 1.66 18.48 -11.97
N ALA A 55 0.70 18.34 -11.05
CA ALA A 55 -0.01 17.11 -10.78
C ALA A 55 -1.49 17.38 -10.54
N GLN A 56 -2.33 16.38 -10.83
CA GLN A 56 -3.75 16.39 -10.50
C GLN A 56 -3.98 15.50 -9.27
N ASN A 57 -5.02 15.79 -8.48
CA ASN A 57 -5.37 15.00 -7.28
C ASN A 57 -5.75 13.53 -7.56
N ASN A 58 -5.92 13.14 -8.83
CA ASN A 58 -6.22 11.78 -9.28
C ASN A 58 -4.96 11.01 -9.73
N ARG A 59 -3.76 11.53 -9.48
CA ARG A 59 -2.48 10.94 -9.91
C ARG A 59 -1.76 10.25 -8.74
N TYR A 60 -0.81 9.38 -9.06
CA TYR A 60 -0.03 8.63 -8.08
C TYR A 60 1.46 8.66 -8.34
N LEU A 61 2.20 8.44 -7.26
CA LEU A 61 3.62 8.18 -7.30
C LEU A 61 3.89 6.77 -7.84
N THR A 62 4.75 6.67 -8.86
CA THR A 62 5.09 5.41 -9.52
C THR A 62 6.46 4.88 -9.13
N SER A 63 7.41 5.77 -8.84
CA SER A 63 8.76 5.40 -8.45
C SER A 63 9.39 6.46 -7.55
N VAL A 64 10.37 6.04 -6.75
CA VAL A 64 11.30 6.90 -6.02
C VAL A 64 12.69 6.54 -6.50
N GLN A 65 13.45 7.53 -6.95
CA GLN A 65 14.80 7.32 -7.44
C GLN A 65 15.77 8.14 -6.59
N ALA A 66 16.93 7.57 -6.29
CA ALA A 66 18.03 8.28 -5.65
C ALA A 66 19.32 8.03 -6.44
N GLY A 67 20.04 9.10 -6.77
CA GLY A 67 21.13 9.01 -7.73
C GLY A 67 22.06 10.21 -7.77
N PHE A 68 23.15 10.03 -8.50
CA PHE A 68 23.96 11.13 -9.02
C PHE A 68 23.49 11.42 -10.45
N GLU A 69 23.42 12.70 -10.83
CA GLU A 69 23.13 13.03 -12.23
C GLU A 69 24.23 12.48 -13.15
N PRO A 70 23.88 11.72 -14.22
CA PRO A 70 24.86 11.00 -15.05
C PRO A 70 25.94 11.86 -15.71
N TRP A 71 25.77 13.19 -15.72
CA TRP A 71 26.56 14.10 -16.53
C TRP A 71 27.48 15.05 -15.74
N GLN A 72 27.50 15.00 -14.40
CA GLN A 72 28.26 16.00 -13.61
C GLN A 72 29.38 15.45 -12.72
N ASN A 73 29.31 14.23 -12.21
CA ASN A 73 30.20 13.85 -11.09
C ASN A 73 31.31 12.83 -11.43
N GLY A 74 31.58 12.61 -12.72
CA GLY A 74 32.73 11.82 -13.19
C GLY A 74 32.52 10.30 -13.14
N THR A 75 33.36 9.57 -13.89
CA THR A 75 33.37 8.11 -13.94
C THR A 75 33.74 7.51 -12.58
N GLY A 76 32.87 6.64 -12.04
CA GLY A 76 33.16 5.85 -10.84
C GLY A 76 32.31 6.13 -9.61
N LEU A 77 31.37 7.09 -9.66
CA LEU A 77 30.40 7.28 -8.59
C LEU A 77 29.25 6.29 -8.72
N ALA A 78 28.94 5.64 -7.61
CA ALA A 78 27.85 4.67 -7.52
C ALA A 78 27.02 4.96 -6.28
N VAL A 79 25.70 4.91 -6.43
CA VAL A 79 24.83 4.64 -5.30
C VAL A 79 25.01 3.16 -4.97
N THR A 80 25.80 2.86 -3.94
CA THR A 80 26.08 1.48 -3.53
C THR A 80 24.92 0.86 -2.77
N SER A 81 24.09 1.69 -2.15
CA SER A 81 22.84 1.29 -1.53
C SER A 81 21.88 2.49 -1.43
N PHE A 82 20.60 2.22 -1.60
CA PHE A 82 19.51 3.13 -1.32
C PHE A 82 18.36 2.33 -0.72
N SER A 83 17.67 2.90 0.26
CA SER A 83 16.42 2.36 0.79
C SER A 83 15.44 3.50 1.03
N SER A 84 14.16 3.20 0.81
CA SER A 84 13.05 4.08 1.16
C SER A 84 12.10 3.32 2.07
N THR A 85 11.71 3.95 3.18
CA THR A 85 10.72 3.39 4.10
C THR A 85 9.54 4.34 4.19
N VAL A 86 8.34 3.85 3.89
CA VAL A 86 7.11 4.62 4.09
C VAL A 86 6.67 4.46 5.54
N ASN A 87 6.95 5.46 6.37
CA ASN A 87 6.43 5.52 7.72
C ASN A 87 4.99 6.06 7.67
N LYS A 88 4.00 5.17 7.57
CA LYS A 88 2.61 5.57 7.81
C LYS A 88 2.50 5.94 9.30
N GLY A 89 2.52 7.24 9.63
CA GLY A 89 2.15 7.69 10.98
C GLY A 89 0.78 7.10 11.35
N SER A 90 0.48 6.96 12.64
CA SER A 90 -0.77 6.32 13.16
C SER A 90 -2.08 7.08 12.85
N SER A 91 -2.16 7.75 11.70
CA SER A 91 -3.30 8.51 11.23
C SER A 91 -3.52 8.18 9.76
N GLY A 92 -4.47 7.27 9.47
CA GLY A 92 -5.13 7.11 8.18
C GLY A 92 -4.23 6.80 6.97
N ASP A 93 -4.46 5.64 6.35
CA ASP A 93 -3.84 5.32 5.06
C ASP A 93 -4.12 6.45 4.04
N PRO A 94 -3.09 7.12 3.48
CA PRO A 94 -3.30 8.07 2.41
C PRO A 94 -3.64 7.22 1.19
N GLY A 95 -4.94 7.02 0.97
CA GLY A 95 -5.48 6.15 -0.07
C GLY A 95 -4.66 6.25 -1.34
N GLY A 96 -4.12 5.10 -1.77
CA GLY A 96 -3.42 4.99 -3.05
C GLY A 96 -4.32 5.43 -4.21
N PRO A 97 -3.75 5.66 -5.41
CA PRO A 97 -4.49 6.16 -6.57
C PRO A 97 -5.81 5.44 -6.77
N GLY A 98 -6.86 6.23 -6.99
CA GLY A 98 -8.20 5.77 -7.25
C GLY A 98 -8.32 4.89 -8.49
N GLY A 99 -7.99 3.61 -8.35
CA GLY A 99 -9.06 2.62 -8.50
C GLY A 99 -9.87 2.68 -7.21
N SER A 100 -11.18 2.89 -7.30
CA SER A 100 -12.09 2.65 -6.18
C SER A 100 -11.59 1.42 -5.43
N ALA A 101 -11.33 1.52 -4.12
CA ALA A 101 -10.89 0.37 -3.32
C ALA A 101 -11.68 -0.83 -3.81
N ALA A 102 -11.03 -1.82 -4.42
CA ALA A 102 -11.74 -2.83 -5.20
C ALA A 102 -12.58 -3.74 -4.29
N CYS A 103 -12.39 -3.59 -2.98
CA CYS A 103 -13.05 -4.33 -1.95
C CYS A 103 -13.34 -3.49 -0.70
N LYS A 104 -14.45 -3.82 -0.04
CA LYS A 104 -14.76 -3.42 1.33
C LYS A 104 -14.80 -4.66 2.21
N VAL A 105 -14.21 -4.60 3.40
CA VAL A 105 -14.16 -5.72 4.35
C VAL A 105 -14.89 -5.35 5.64
N ALA A 106 -15.89 -6.14 6.01
CA ALA A 106 -16.47 -6.11 7.34
C ALA A 106 -15.87 -7.23 8.19
N TYR A 107 -15.41 -6.91 9.41
CA TYR A 107 -14.77 -7.84 10.34
C TYR A 107 -15.50 -7.81 11.69
N THR A 108 -16.44 -8.72 11.85
CA THR A 108 -17.29 -8.84 13.05
C THR A 108 -16.69 -9.89 13.97
N THR A 109 -16.63 -9.60 15.27
CA THR A 109 -15.94 -10.46 16.25
C THR A 109 -16.84 -10.77 17.42
N ASN A 110 -16.81 -12.02 17.87
CA ASN A 110 -17.32 -12.43 19.17
C ASN A 110 -16.14 -12.92 20.01
N VAL A 111 -15.86 -12.24 21.13
CA VAL A 111 -14.65 -12.45 21.93
C VAL A 111 -15.02 -12.90 23.33
N TRP A 112 -14.36 -13.94 23.83
CA TRP A 112 -14.47 -14.41 25.20
C TRP A 112 -13.07 -14.55 25.81
N GLN A 113 -12.99 -15.06 27.04
CA GLN A 113 -11.71 -15.24 27.70
C GLN A 113 -10.86 -16.29 26.96
N GLY A 114 -9.73 -15.85 26.40
CA GLY A 114 -8.75 -16.70 25.72
C GLY A 114 -9.12 -17.13 24.30
N GLY A 115 -10.28 -16.73 23.77
CA GLY A 115 -10.71 -17.12 22.42
C GLY A 115 -11.64 -16.12 21.76
N PHE A 116 -11.76 -16.25 20.44
CA PHE A 116 -12.65 -15.43 19.62
C PHE A 116 -13.13 -16.17 18.38
N THR A 117 -14.27 -15.76 17.83
CA THR A 117 -14.64 -16.00 16.44
C THR A 117 -14.64 -14.69 15.66
N ALA A 118 -14.32 -14.78 14.38
CA ALA A 118 -14.38 -13.68 13.43
C ALA A 118 -15.19 -14.10 12.20
N ASP A 119 -16.20 -13.29 11.86
CA ASP A 119 -16.93 -13.37 10.61
C ASP A 119 -16.44 -12.23 9.71
N VAL A 120 -15.94 -12.61 8.53
CA VAL A 120 -15.33 -11.71 7.56
C VAL A 120 -16.16 -11.71 6.29
N THR A 121 -16.61 -10.52 5.89
CA THR A 121 -17.34 -10.32 4.64
C THR A 121 -16.53 -9.42 3.72
N VAL A 122 -16.23 -9.90 2.53
CA VAL A 122 -15.53 -9.18 1.47
C VAL A 122 -16.54 -8.78 0.41
N THR A 123 -16.79 -7.49 0.24
CA THR A 123 -17.62 -6.92 -0.82
C THR A 123 -16.73 -6.46 -1.95
N ASN A 124 -16.99 -6.90 -3.18
CA ASN A 124 -16.32 -6.38 -4.37
C ASN A 124 -16.98 -5.06 -4.79
N THR A 125 -16.28 -3.96 -4.61
CA THR A 125 -16.75 -2.60 -4.94
C THR A 125 -16.25 -2.13 -6.31
N SER A 126 -15.56 -2.99 -7.06
CA SER A 126 -15.17 -2.74 -8.45
C SER A 126 -16.28 -3.12 -9.44
N SER A 127 -16.12 -2.70 -10.70
CA SER A 127 -17.00 -3.07 -11.81
C SER A 127 -16.64 -4.43 -12.44
N THR A 128 -15.55 -5.07 -12.02
CA THR A 128 -15.06 -6.33 -12.57
C THR A 128 -15.29 -7.47 -11.57
N PRO A 129 -15.84 -8.62 -12.00
CA PRO A 129 -15.88 -9.81 -11.16
C PRO A 129 -14.47 -10.22 -10.71
N VAL A 130 -14.35 -10.66 -9.46
CA VAL A 130 -13.14 -11.29 -8.93
C VAL A 130 -13.32 -12.79 -8.98
N SER A 131 -12.42 -13.48 -9.66
CA SER A 131 -12.33 -14.95 -9.66
C SER A 131 -11.09 -15.38 -8.89
N GLY A 132 -11.21 -16.39 -8.03
CA GLY A 132 -10.08 -16.90 -7.25
C GLY A 132 -9.58 -15.89 -6.22
N TRP A 133 -10.44 -15.49 -5.29
CA TRP A 133 -10.09 -14.45 -4.33
C TRP A 133 -9.12 -14.93 -3.24
N LYS A 134 -8.20 -14.04 -2.86
CA LYS A 134 -7.27 -14.16 -1.74
C LYS A 134 -7.29 -12.87 -0.93
N LEU A 135 -7.75 -12.94 0.31
CA LEU A 135 -7.73 -11.84 1.26
C LEU A 135 -6.53 -11.99 2.20
N ALA A 136 -5.58 -11.06 2.11
CA ALA A 136 -4.43 -10.99 3.01
C ALA A 136 -4.66 -9.96 4.12
N PHE A 137 -4.27 -10.30 5.34
CA PHE A 137 -4.31 -9.45 6.53
C PHE A 137 -3.29 -9.92 7.57
N THR A 138 -2.94 -9.05 8.53
CA THR A 138 -2.04 -9.42 9.62
C THR A 138 -2.83 -9.58 10.92
N LEU A 139 -2.74 -10.76 11.53
CA LEU A 139 -3.25 -10.97 12.88
C LEU A 139 -2.36 -10.23 13.88
N PRO A 140 -2.95 -9.49 14.84
CA PRO A 140 -2.17 -8.89 15.90
C PRO A 140 -1.37 -9.91 16.70
N THR A 141 -0.23 -9.49 17.24
CA THR A 141 0.66 -10.33 18.04
C THR A 141 -0.10 -11.00 19.18
N GLY A 142 0.17 -12.28 19.41
CA GLY A 142 -0.49 -13.07 20.44
C GLY A 142 -1.80 -13.72 19.99
N GLN A 143 -2.26 -13.51 18.74
CA GLN A 143 -3.42 -14.20 18.17
C GLN A 143 -3.01 -15.37 17.28
N GLN A 144 -3.77 -16.46 17.31
CA GLN A 144 -3.59 -17.64 16.47
C GLN A 144 -4.93 -18.24 16.06
N ILE A 145 -5.08 -18.58 14.78
CA ILE A 145 -6.25 -19.27 14.23
C ILE A 145 -6.15 -20.76 14.53
N THR A 146 -7.25 -21.33 15.00
CA THR A 146 -7.37 -22.76 15.36
C THR A 146 -8.28 -23.53 14.41
N SER A 147 -9.25 -22.87 13.78
CA SER A 147 -10.12 -23.47 12.76
C SER A 147 -10.74 -22.40 11.88
N ASP A 148 -11.08 -22.77 10.65
CA ASP A 148 -11.67 -21.91 9.64
C ASP A 148 -12.81 -22.62 8.89
N TRP A 149 -13.71 -21.83 8.30
CA TRP A 149 -14.79 -22.31 7.46
C TRP A 149 -15.04 -21.36 6.30
N ASN A 150 -15.52 -21.91 5.18
CA ASN A 150 -15.83 -21.19 3.95
C ASN A 150 -14.64 -20.44 3.31
N ALA A 151 -13.42 -20.73 3.76
CA ALA A 151 -12.15 -20.30 3.19
C ALA A 151 -11.09 -21.36 3.49
N ASN A 152 -9.95 -21.28 2.82
CA ASN A 152 -8.71 -21.89 3.30
C ASN A 152 -7.86 -20.79 3.92
N VAL A 153 -7.51 -20.90 5.21
CA VAL A 153 -6.75 -19.87 5.92
C VAL A 153 -5.34 -20.35 6.26
N SER A 154 -4.32 -19.63 5.79
CA SER A 154 -2.92 -19.95 6.12
C SER A 154 -1.98 -18.74 6.00
N PRO A 155 -0.88 -18.69 6.77
CA PRO A 155 -0.61 -19.46 8.01
C PRO A 155 -1.60 -19.10 9.14
N SER A 156 -1.50 -19.76 10.30
CA SER A 156 -2.40 -19.56 11.43
C SER A 156 -2.07 -18.33 12.30
N SER A 157 -0.97 -17.62 12.05
CA SER A 157 -0.56 -16.42 12.80
C SER A 157 0.28 -15.48 11.94
N GLY A 158 0.46 -14.23 12.38
CA GLY A 158 1.24 -13.23 11.65
C GLY A 158 0.54 -12.76 10.36
N ALA A 159 1.23 -12.80 9.23
CA ALA A 159 0.66 -12.45 7.93
C ALA A 159 -0.16 -13.62 7.38
N VAL A 160 -1.48 -13.50 7.43
CA VAL A 160 -2.45 -14.54 7.08
C VAL A 160 -3.06 -14.25 5.71
N THR A 161 -3.30 -15.30 4.93
CA THR A 161 -4.09 -15.25 3.70
C THR A 161 -5.27 -16.21 3.82
N ALA A 162 -6.48 -15.68 3.63
CA ALA A 162 -7.69 -16.47 3.43
C ALA A 162 -7.98 -16.55 1.93
N SER A 163 -8.18 -17.74 1.38
CA SER A 163 -8.56 -17.92 -0.03
C SER A 163 -9.88 -18.65 -0.18
N ASN A 164 -10.51 -18.45 -1.34
CA ASN A 164 -11.78 -19.11 -1.66
C ASN A 164 -11.73 -20.64 -1.57
N VAL A 165 -12.92 -21.23 -1.46
CA VAL A 165 -13.21 -22.64 -1.64
C VAL A 165 -14.15 -22.81 -2.83
N GLY A 166 -14.15 -23.98 -3.48
CA GLY A 166 -14.71 -24.14 -4.84
C GLY A 166 -16.07 -23.49 -5.12
N TYR A 167 -17.01 -23.46 -4.16
CA TYR A 167 -18.34 -22.88 -4.39
C TYR A 167 -18.41 -21.35 -4.28
N ASN A 168 -17.44 -20.69 -3.63
CA ASN A 168 -17.44 -19.24 -3.42
C ASN A 168 -16.28 -18.55 -4.15
N GLU A 169 -15.74 -19.17 -5.19
CA GLU A 169 -14.58 -18.67 -5.95
C GLU A 169 -14.81 -17.31 -6.59
N GLN A 170 -16.04 -17.03 -7.03
CA GLN A 170 -16.37 -15.83 -7.77
C GLN A 170 -17.11 -14.82 -6.90
N ILE A 171 -16.63 -13.58 -6.88
CA ILE A 171 -17.30 -12.42 -6.32
C ILE A 171 -17.66 -11.48 -7.48
N THR A 172 -18.94 -11.44 -7.86
CA THR A 172 -19.41 -10.53 -8.90
C THR A 172 -19.17 -9.06 -8.54
N ALA A 173 -19.22 -8.16 -9.52
CA ALA A 173 -19.22 -6.72 -9.25
C ALA A 173 -20.40 -6.36 -8.31
N GLY A 174 -20.11 -5.68 -7.20
CA GLY A 174 -21.07 -5.42 -6.12
C GLY A 174 -21.41 -6.64 -5.24
N GLY A 175 -20.90 -7.82 -5.59
CA GLY A 175 -21.14 -9.08 -4.87
C GLY A 175 -20.30 -9.22 -3.61
N GLN A 176 -20.56 -10.29 -2.85
CA GLN A 176 -19.90 -10.56 -1.58
C GLN A 176 -19.47 -12.02 -1.45
N ALA A 177 -18.35 -12.26 -0.78
CA ALA A 177 -17.99 -13.54 -0.19
C ALA A 177 -17.84 -13.39 1.32
N SER A 178 -18.27 -14.42 2.06
CA SER A 178 -18.15 -14.45 3.51
C SER A 178 -17.45 -15.74 3.95
N PHE A 179 -16.57 -15.59 4.93
CA PHE A 179 -15.89 -16.70 5.60
C PHE A 179 -15.73 -16.37 7.08
N GLY A 180 -15.33 -17.36 7.87
CA GLY A 180 -15.06 -17.12 9.27
C GLY A 180 -13.98 -18.04 9.81
N PHE A 181 -13.49 -17.69 10.99
CA PHE A 181 -12.50 -18.46 11.71
C PHE A 181 -12.64 -18.31 13.22
N GLN A 182 -12.18 -19.33 13.95
CA GLN A 182 -11.98 -19.29 15.38
C GLN A 182 -10.49 -19.21 15.67
N GLY A 183 -10.14 -18.48 16.73
CA GLY A 183 -8.78 -18.40 17.21
C GLY A 183 -8.68 -18.19 18.71
N THR A 184 -7.44 -18.28 19.19
CA THR A 184 -7.04 -17.92 20.54
C THR A 184 -6.28 -16.62 20.53
N TYR A 185 -6.27 -15.92 21.67
CA TYR A 185 -5.44 -14.74 21.85
C TYR A 185 -4.83 -14.71 23.25
N GLY A 186 -3.59 -14.21 23.33
CA GLY A 186 -2.93 -13.82 24.58
C GLY A 186 -2.87 -12.30 24.71
N GLY A 187 -2.98 -11.79 25.94
CA GLY A 187 -2.95 -10.35 26.20
C GLY A 187 -4.25 -9.65 25.77
N THR A 188 -4.12 -8.55 25.04
CA THR A 188 -5.26 -7.72 24.60
C THR A 188 -5.71 -8.10 23.19
N PHE A 189 -6.99 -8.43 23.03
CA PHE A 189 -7.58 -8.65 21.71
C PHE A 189 -7.59 -7.35 20.88
N ALA A 190 -7.25 -7.46 19.61
CA ALA A 190 -7.30 -6.37 18.64
C ALA A 190 -7.75 -6.91 17.27
N LYS A 191 -8.31 -6.06 16.41
CA LYS A 191 -8.64 -6.45 15.03
C LYS A 191 -7.46 -6.17 14.09
N PRO A 192 -7.33 -6.87 12.94
CA PRO A 192 -6.42 -6.46 11.88
C PRO A 192 -6.70 -5.03 11.43
N SER A 193 -5.64 -4.26 11.19
CA SER A 193 -5.75 -2.83 10.80
C SER A 193 -5.85 -2.60 9.30
N GLY A 194 -5.70 -3.65 8.49
CA GLY A 194 -5.70 -3.55 7.03
C GLY A 194 -5.92 -4.89 6.35
N PHE A 195 -6.48 -4.82 5.15
CA PHE A 195 -6.82 -5.97 4.33
C PHE A 195 -6.46 -5.67 2.87
N SER A 196 -6.09 -6.70 2.12
CA SER A 196 -5.91 -6.61 0.67
C SER A 196 -6.51 -7.82 -0.04
N LEU A 197 -7.32 -7.59 -1.07
CA LEU A 197 -7.87 -8.60 -1.96
C LEU A 197 -7.02 -8.71 -3.21
N ASN A 198 -6.39 -9.86 -3.45
CA ASN A 198 -5.51 -10.12 -4.60
C ASN A 198 -4.44 -9.02 -4.80
N GLY A 199 -3.89 -8.49 -3.69
CA GLY A 199 -2.89 -7.42 -3.68
C GLY A 199 -3.46 -6.00 -3.77
N THR A 200 -4.78 -5.84 -3.93
CA THR A 200 -5.45 -4.53 -3.92
C THR A 200 -5.96 -4.21 -2.52
N ALA A 201 -5.63 -3.03 -1.99
CA ALA A 201 -6.08 -2.62 -0.67
C ALA A 201 -7.61 -2.52 -0.57
N CYS A 202 -8.16 -2.98 0.55
CA CYS A 202 -9.59 -2.87 0.87
C CYS A 202 -9.84 -1.81 1.94
N THR A 203 -10.99 -1.14 1.86
CA THR A 203 -11.48 -0.32 2.98
C THR A 203 -12.13 -1.20 4.05
N THR A 204 -12.00 -0.85 5.31
CA THR A 204 -12.75 -1.50 6.41
C THR A 204 -14.11 -0.84 6.60
N ALA A 205 -15.14 -1.66 6.87
CA ALA A 205 -16.50 -1.23 7.14
C ALA A 205 -16.69 -0.64 8.55
#